data_AF-A0A811G4E5-F1
#
_entry.id   AF-A0A811G4E5-F1
#
_cell.length_a   1.000
_cell.length_b   1.000
_cell.length_c   1.000
_cell.angle_alpha   90.00
_cell.angle_beta   90.00
_cell.angle_gamma   90.00
#
_symmetry.space_group_name_H-M   'P 1'
#
loop_
_entity.id
_entity.type
_entity.pdbx_description
1 polymer ?
#
loop_
_entity_poly.entity_id
_entity_poly.type
_entity_poly.pdbx_seq_one_letter_code
_entity_poly.pdbx_strand_id
1 'polypeptide(L)'
;MDVSQWEQFAKHRSAVIRDYGMWIGLMDNNMEPIVDMPAPVSIDAPITRMTPSSCKAVFKTRVDGHIHPMVDYLIAENLAKVDEQGQLIAAAQDAVFLAIEVAQGIRNVYKGVFTVALGDQESPTLLEFNGVCEIQWTLGALPCPSAPYSWTGKWVDLNQDWAGKWSKTRTMADIKVAEVADGFTLSGAADTTIGKLISQSLQAINTMLKSKGRSLPIAVKPVTSNPTSPQLVIRPTDRFIWDEISDLALAAGVTVKCKTWWPSDPPVPGLDLKEPIVVIEITQEE
;
A
#
# COMPACT_ATOMS: atom_id res chain seq x y z
N MET A 1 -11.71 -10.30 -11.15
CA MET A 1 -11.62 -10.43 -12.63
C MET A 1 -10.91 -11.72 -13.07
N ASP A 2 -11.26 -12.30 -14.22
CA ASP A 2 -10.52 -13.43 -14.82
C ASP A 2 -9.34 -12.98 -15.70
N VAL A 3 -8.48 -13.92 -16.14
CA VAL A 3 -7.28 -13.62 -16.95
C VAL A 3 -7.64 -12.91 -18.26
N SER A 4 -8.74 -13.30 -18.91
CA SER A 4 -9.15 -12.69 -20.19
C SER A 4 -9.60 -11.23 -20.01
N GLN A 5 -10.22 -10.92 -18.87
CA GLN A 5 -10.59 -9.56 -18.49
C GLN A 5 -9.36 -8.70 -18.21
N TRP A 6 -8.32 -9.25 -17.55
CA TRP A 6 -7.04 -8.55 -17.34
C TRP A 6 -6.33 -8.21 -18.65
N GLU A 7 -6.34 -9.12 -19.63
CA GLU A 7 -5.79 -8.85 -20.96
C GLU A 7 -6.57 -7.75 -21.71
N GLN A 8 -7.90 -7.77 -21.64
CA GLN A 8 -8.73 -6.71 -22.22
C GLN A 8 -8.46 -5.36 -21.55
N PHE A 9 -8.37 -5.37 -20.22
CA PHE A 9 -8.02 -4.18 -19.46
C PHE A 9 -6.63 -3.65 -19.88
N ALA A 10 -5.64 -4.52 -20.09
CA ALA A 10 -4.31 -4.14 -20.58
C ALA A 10 -4.34 -3.49 -21.97
N LYS A 11 -5.14 -4.04 -22.89
CA LYS A 11 -5.34 -3.46 -24.21
C LYS A 11 -6.00 -2.08 -24.13
N HIS A 12 -7.01 -1.95 -23.28
CA HIS A 12 -7.71 -0.69 -23.04
C HIS A 12 -6.76 0.40 -22.52
N ARG A 13 -6.03 0.14 -21.42
CA ARG A 13 -5.05 1.11 -20.88
C ARG A 13 -4.00 1.50 -21.91
N SER A 14 -3.48 0.51 -22.65
CA SER A 14 -2.49 0.77 -23.70
C SER A 14 -3.02 1.68 -24.81
N ALA A 15 -4.29 1.52 -25.20
CA ALA A 15 -4.94 2.40 -26.15
C ALA A 15 -5.10 3.83 -25.59
N VAL A 16 -5.56 3.97 -24.35
CA VAL A 16 -5.69 5.28 -23.69
C VAL A 16 -4.33 5.98 -23.56
N ILE A 17 -3.29 5.27 -23.13
CA ILE A 17 -1.92 5.82 -23.03
C ILE A 17 -1.39 6.25 -24.40
N ARG A 18 -1.66 5.49 -25.46
CA ARG A 18 -1.27 5.88 -26.82
C ARG A 18 -1.96 7.15 -27.28
N ASP A 19 -3.25 7.30 -26.96
CA ASP A 19 -4.08 8.38 -27.47
C ASP A 19 -3.93 9.67 -26.63
N TYR A 20 -3.72 9.55 -25.31
CA TYR A 20 -3.69 10.67 -24.36
C TYR A 20 -2.38 10.82 -23.57
N GLY A 21 -1.42 9.91 -23.73
CA GLY A 21 -0.11 9.94 -23.06
C GLY A 21 -0.09 9.34 -21.65
N MET A 22 -1.26 9.18 -21.01
CA MET A 22 -1.41 8.57 -19.69
C MET A 22 -2.77 7.91 -19.54
N TRP A 23 -2.86 6.91 -18.67
CA TRP A 23 -4.11 6.35 -18.16
C TRP A 23 -4.15 6.55 -16.65
N ILE A 24 -5.32 6.95 -16.13
CA ILE A 24 -5.57 7.07 -14.70
C ILE A 24 -6.83 6.27 -14.38
N GLY A 25 -6.78 5.43 -13.36
CA GLY A 25 -7.92 4.63 -12.93
C GLY A 25 -8.07 4.56 -11.43
N LEU A 26 -9.31 4.39 -10.98
CA LEU A 26 -9.64 4.11 -9.60
C LEU A 26 -9.78 2.60 -9.40
N MET A 27 -9.21 2.09 -8.32
CA MET A 27 -9.19 0.67 -7.97
C MET A 27 -9.78 0.46 -6.57
N ASP A 28 -10.31 -0.73 -6.33
CA ASP A 28 -10.86 -1.13 -5.04
C ASP A 28 -9.78 -1.62 -4.06
N ASN A 29 -10.21 -2.08 -2.87
CA ASN A 29 -9.33 -2.67 -1.85
C ASN A 29 -8.52 -3.88 -2.34
N ASN A 30 -8.98 -4.58 -3.38
CA ASN A 30 -8.32 -5.73 -3.99
C ASN A 30 -7.44 -5.33 -5.19
N MET A 31 -7.30 -4.02 -5.45
CA MET A 31 -6.62 -3.46 -6.62
C MET A 31 -7.24 -3.95 -7.94
N GLU A 32 -8.55 -4.20 -7.95
CA GLU A 32 -9.34 -4.41 -9.17
C GLU A 32 -9.90 -3.08 -9.69
N PRO A 33 -9.92 -2.87 -11.02
CA PRO A 33 -10.32 -1.58 -11.59
C PRO A 33 -11.83 -1.35 -11.40
N ILE A 34 -12.17 -0.16 -10.91
CA ILE A 34 -13.54 0.30 -10.71
C ILE A 34 -13.98 1.16 -11.89
N VAL A 35 -13.25 2.25 -12.14
CA VAL A 35 -13.60 3.26 -13.14
C VAL A 35 -12.35 3.95 -13.67
N ASP A 36 -12.35 4.28 -14.96
CA ASP A 36 -11.35 5.18 -15.53
C ASP A 36 -11.58 6.59 -15.00
N MET A 37 -10.50 7.27 -14.63
CA MET A 37 -10.58 8.64 -14.17
C MET A 37 -10.55 9.60 -15.36
N PRO A 38 -11.26 10.73 -15.29
CA PRO A 38 -11.17 11.75 -16.33
C PRO A 38 -9.78 12.39 -16.32
N ALA A 39 -9.47 13.13 -17.39
CA ALA A 39 -8.22 13.90 -17.44
C ALA A 39 -8.12 14.82 -16.20
N PRO A 40 -7.01 14.77 -15.45
CA PRO A 40 -6.84 15.58 -14.26
C PRO A 40 -6.72 17.05 -14.66
N VAL A 41 -7.34 17.93 -13.87
CA VAL A 41 -7.13 19.38 -13.95
C VAL A 41 -5.70 19.72 -13.49
N SER A 42 -5.24 19.05 -12.45
CA SER A 42 -3.87 19.11 -11.97
C SER A 42 -3.47 17.80 -11.31
N ILE A 43 -2.18 17.49 -11.38
CA ILE A 43 -1.59 16.35 -10.70
C ILE A 43 -0.23 16.75 -10.15
N ASP A 44 -0.04 16.52 -8.86
CA ASP A 44 1.22 16.67 -8.16
C ASP A 44 1.55 15.34 -7.49
N ALA A 45 2.47 14.61 -8.10
CA ALA A 45 2.84 13.26 -7.71
C ALA A 45 4.37 13.11 -7.83
N PRO A 46 5.15 13.75 -6.94
CA PRO A 46 6.60 13.70 -7.01
C PRO A 46 7.09 12.26 -6.80
N ILE A 47 8.06 11.86 -7.62
CA ILE A 47 8.72 10.56 -7.52
C ILE A 47 10.17 10.81 -7.13
N THR A 48 10.49 10.54 -5.87
CA THR A 48 11.87 10.58 -5.37
C THR A 48 12.28 9.17 -5.00
N ARG A 49 13.47 8.77 -5.45
CA ARG A 49 14.02 7.45 -5.15
C ARG A 49 14.12 7.24 -3.64
N MET A 50 13.71 6.06 -3.15
CA MET A 50 13.82 5.68 -1.73
C MET A 50 13.19 6.68 -0.76
N THR A 51 12.17 7.44 -1.21
CA THR A 51 11.49 8.42 -0.36
C THR A 51 9.99 8.23 -0.52
N PRO A 52 9.25 8.01 0.58
CA PRO A 52 7.80 8.02 0.53
C PRO A 52 7.30 9.37 0.02
N SER A 53 6.46 9.36 -1.01
CA SER A 53 5.80 10.55 -1.53
C SER A 53 4.28 10.46 -1.42
N SER A 54 3.64 11.63 -1.55
CA SER A 54 2.20 11.77 -1.65
C SER A 54 1.79 12.10 -3.09
N CYS A 55 0.53 11.85 -3.41
CA CYS A 55 -0.10 12.29 -4.64
C CYS A 55 -1.29 13.20 -4.28
N LYS A 56 -1.36 14.33 -4.97
CA LYS A 56 -2.52 15.22 -5.00
C LYS A 56 -2.99 15.32 -6.45
N ALA A 57 -4.20 14.84 -6.71
CA ALA A 57 -4.80 14.88 -8.05
C ALA A 57 -6.18 15.55 -8.00
N VAL A 58 -6.43 16.49 -8.90
CA VAL A 58 -7.69 17.23 -8.97
C VAL A 58 -8.44 16.87 -10.25
N PHE A 59 -9.69 16.48 -10.11
CA PHE A 59 -10.55 16.05 -11.21
C PHE A 59 -11.85 16.88 -11.26
N LYS A 60 -12.44 17.02 -12.45
CA LYS A 60 -13.79 17.60 -12.58
C LYS A 60 -14.84 16.57 -12.17
N THR A 61 -15.78 16.96 -11.32
CA THR A 61 -16.90 16.09 -10.93
C THR A 61 -17.87 15.82 -12.08
N ARG A 62 -17.88 16.69 -13.09
CA ARG A 62 -18.68 16.54 -14.32
C ARG A 62 -17.81 16.47 -15.56
N VAL A 63 -18.12 15.52 -16.43
CA VAL A 63 -17.51 15.30 -17.75
C VAL A 63 -18.64 15.23 -18.76
N ASP A 64 -18.55 16.03 -19.83
CA ASP A 64 -19.58 16.14 -20.87
C ASP A 64 -21.02 16.38 -20.34
N GLY A 65 -21.13 17.12 -19.23
CA GLY A 65 -22.41 17.47 -18.59
C GLY A 65 -22.94 16.44 -17.58
N HIS A 66 -22.37 15.23 -17.54
CA HIS A 66 -22.76 14.16 -16.64
C HIS A 66 -21.88 14.11 -15.39
N ILE A 67 -22.44 13.72 -14.25
CA ILE A 67 -21.66 13.46 -13.03
C ILE A 67 -20.82 12.20 -13.28
N HIS A 68 -19.51 12.31 -13.04
CA HIS A 68 -18.59 11.20 -13.24
C HIS A 68 -18.76 10.16 -12.10
N PRO A 69 -18.78 8.84 -12.39
CA PRO A 69 -19.00 7.81 -11.37
C PRO A 69 -17.98 7.80 -10.23
N MET A 70 -16.78 8.37 -10.44
CA MET A 70 -15.78 8.53 -9.37
C MET A 70 -16.32 9.23 -8.12
N VAL A 71 -17.33 10.11 -8.28
CA VAL A 71 -17.93 10.86 -7.18
C VAL A 71 -18.54 9.91 -6.15
N ASP A 72 -19.22 8.86 -6.62
CA ASP A 72 -19.90 7.90 -5.73
C ASP A 72 -18.90 7.04 -4.94
N TYR A 73 -17.71 6.82 -5.50
CA TYR A 73 -16.65 6.05 -4.84
C TYR A 73 -15.77 6.91 -3.90
N LEU A 74 -15.58 8.18 -4.24
CA LEU A 74 -14.65 9.06 -3.52
C LEU A 74 -15.33 9.98 -2.50
N ILE A 75 -16.62 10.29 -2.68
CA ILE A 75 -17.43 11.06 -1.72
C ILE A 75 -18.37 10.10 -1.01
N ALA A 76 -18.12 9.83 0.28
CA ALA A 76 -19.06 9.05 1.09
C ALA A 76 -20.36 9.85 1.34
N GLU A 77 -21.49 9.16 1.37
CA GLU A 77 -22.81 9.67 1.81
C GLU A 77 -22.82 10.19 3.28
N ASN A 78 -21.69 10.16 4.00
CA ASN A 78 -21.60 10.42 5.44
C ASN A 78 -20.76 11.64 5.85
N LEU A 79 -20.36 12.52 4.92
CA LEU A 79 -19.71 13.81 5.26
C LEU A 79 -20.56 14.72 6.17
N ALA A 80 -21.83 14.38 6.41
CA ALA A 80 -22.73 15.12 7.29
C ALA A 80 -22.64 14.72 8.78
N LYS A 81 -21.91 13.66 9.15
CA LYS A 81 -21.79 13.27 10.56
C LYS A 81 -20.59 13.95 11.19
N VAL A 82 -20.86 14.97 12.00
CA VAL A 82 -19.91 15.53 12.96
C VAL A 82 -20.07 14.82 14.31
N ASP A 83 -18.97 14.62 15.02
CA ASP A 83 -19.00 14.14 16.40
C ASP A 83 -19.54 15.23 17.35
N GLU A 84 -19.67 14.90 18.63
CA GLU A 84 -20.15 15.84 19.66
C GLU A 84 -19.23 17.08 19.83
N GLN A 85 -18.05 17.08 19.21
CA GLN A 85 -17.05 18.16 19.22
C GLN A 85 -17.02 18.93 17.89
N GLY A 86 -17.91 18.62 16.94
CA GLY A 86 -17.97 19.26 15.63
C GLY A 86 -16.90 18.78 14.64
N GLN A 87 -16.19 17.69 14.95
CA GLN A 87 -15.21 17.08 14.04
C GLN A 87 -15.91 16.11 13.10
N LEU A 88 -15.57 16.13 11.81
CA LEU A 88 -16.12 15.18 10.85
C LEU A 88 -15.78 13.76 11.29
N ILE A 89 -16.81 12.93 11.50
CA ILE A 89 -16.66 11.48 11.66
C ILE A 89 -16.29 10.95 10.29
N ALA A 90 -15.01 10.61 10.12
CA ALA A 90 -14.56 9.91 8.93
C ALA A 90 -15.37 8.63 8.80
N ALA A 91 -16.29 8.60 7.84
CA ALA A 91 -16.83 7.34 7.38
C ALA A 91 -15.63 6.56 6.83
N ALA A 92 -15.34 5.41 7.43
CA ALA A 92 -14.34 4.50 6.89
C ALA A 92 -14.84 4.07 5.51
N GLN A 93 -14.42 4.78 4.46
CA GLN A 93 -14.50 4.27 3.11
C GLN A 93 -13.62 3.02 3.04
N ASP A 94 -14.09 2.03 2.29
CA ASP A 94 -13.17 1.03 1.76
C ASP A 94 -12.02 1.75 1.05
N ALA A 95 -10.78 1.34 1.32
CA ALA A 95 -9.65 2.05 0.74
C ALA A 95 -9.70 1.92 -0.78
N VAL A 96 -9.55 3.06 -1.44
CA VAL A 96 -9.49 3.17 -2.90
C VAL A 96 -8.07 3.52 -3.31
N PHE A 97 -7.65 2.99 -4.45
CA PHE A 97 -6.34 3.30 -5.01
C PHE A 97 -6.47 4.07 -6.32
N LEU A 98 -5.64 5.10 -6.49
CA LEU A 98 -5.48 5.80 -7.75
C LEU A 98 -4.26 5.25 -8.46
N ALA A 99 -4.45 4.57 -9.59
CA ALA A 99 -3.38 4.10 -10.44
C ALA A 99 -3.13 5.10 -11.57
N ILE A 100 -1.88 5.48 -11.78
CA ILE A 100 -1.44 6.36 -12.87
C ILE A 100 -0.40 5.58 -13.67
N GLU A 101 -0.68 5.36 -14.94
CA GLU A 101 0.19 4.64 -15.88
C GLU A 101 0.53 5.55 -17.06
N VAL A 102 1.81 5.66 -17.38
CA VAL A 102 2.32 6.41 -18.54
C VAL A 102 3.05 5.48 -19.51
N ALA A 103 3.50 6.04 -20.64
CA ALA A 103 4.26 5.29 -21.63
C ALA A 103 5.42 4.50 -21.01
N GLN A 104 5.79 3.38 -21.65
CA GLN A 104 6.83 2.44 -21.19
C GLN A 104 6.45 1.62 -19.93
N GLY A 105 5.17 1.59 -19.55
CA GLY A 105 4.67 0.75 -18.46
C GLY A 105 5.07 1.24 -17.06
N ILE A 106 5.40 2.53 -16.94
CA ILE A 106 5.65 3.15 -15.64
C ILE A 106 4.29 3.36 -14.99
N ARG A 107 4.05 2.62 -13.89
CA ARG A 107 2.82 2.69 -13.10
C ARG A 107 3.15 3.03 -11.66
N ASN A 108 2.42 4.00 -11.09
CA ASN A 108 2.41 4.29 -9.67
C ASN A 108 0.97 4.19 -9.14
N VAL A 109 0.82 3.65 -7.94
CA VAL A 109 -0.45 3.38 -7.30
C VAL A 109 -0.49 4.01 -5.91
N TYR A 110 -1.38 4.98 -5.76
CA TYR A 110 -1.53 5.75 -4.55
C TYR A 110 -2.75 5.29 -3.77
N LYS A 111 -2.58 4.96 -2.49
CA LYS A 111 -3.70 4.66 -1.59
C LYS A 111 -4.34 5.96 -1.12
N GLY A 112 -5.64 6.12 -1.31
CA GLY A 112 -6.40 7.28 -0.85
C GLY A 112 -6.38 7.40 0.67
N VAL A 113 -6.08 8.59 1.17
CA VAL A 113 -6.14 8.94 2.60
C VAL A 113 -7.39 9.74 2.88
N PHE A 114 -7.68 10.74 2.06
CA PHE A 114 -8.90 11.52 2.10
C PHE A 114 -9.17 12.20 0.75
N THR A 115 -10.43 12.59 0.55
CA THR A 115 -10.87 13.32 -0.63
C THR A 115 -11.53 14.63 -0.20
N VAL A 116 -11.27 15.71 -0.94
CA VAL A 116 -11.89 17.02 -0.70
C VAL A 116 -12.72 17.42 -1.90
N ALA A 117 -14.00 17.72 -1.67
CA ALA A 117 -14.86 18.32 -2.68
C ALA A 117 -14.61 19.83 -2.72
N LEU A 118 -14.34 20.38 -3.90
CA LEU A 118 -14.03 21.79 -4.12
C LEU A 118 -15.09 22.40 -5.05
N GLY A 119 -15.60 23.58 -4.73
CA GLY A 119 -16.64 24.26 -5.51
C GLY A 119 -17.39 25.31 -4.70
N ASP A 120 -18.50 25.79 -5.26
CA ASP A 120 -19.48 26.56 -4.50
C ASP A 120 -20.23 25.64 -3.51
N GLN A 121 -20.82 26.21 -2.45
CA GLN A 121 -21.44 25.43 -1.37
C GLN A 121 -22.61 24.54 -1.83
N GLU A 122 -23.19 24.81 -3.00
CA GLU A 122 -24.35 24.08 -3.53
C GLU A 122 -23.99 23.05 -4.61
N SER A 123 -22.81 23.09 -5.23
CA SER A 123 -22.42 22.17 -6.30
C SER A 123 -20.90 21.98 -6.40
N PRO A 124 -20.30 20.99 -5.73
CA PRO A 124 -18.88 20.70 -5.88
C PRO A 124 -18.56 20.37 -7.36
N THR A 125 -17.71 21.19 -7.97
CA THR A 125 -17.32 21.10 -9.39
C THR A 125 -16.00 20.36 -9.58
N LEU A 126 -15.21 20.29 -8.51
CA LEU A 126 -13.90 19.68 -8.48
C LEU A 126 -13.80 18.69 -7.31
N LEU A 127 -12.97 17.69 -7.51
CA LEU A 127 -12.68 16.67 -6.52
C LEU A 127 -11.16 16.53 -6.41
N GLU A 128 -10.64 16.70 -5.21
CA GLU A 128 -9.23 16.53 -4.89
C GLU A 128 -9.01 15.20 -4.17
N PHE A 129 -8.25 14.30 -4.80
CA PHE A 129 -7.78 13.06 -4.22
C PHE A 129 -6.42 13.27 -3.57
N ASN A 130 -6.29 12.91 -2.29
CA ASN A 130 -5.04 12.91 -1.56
C ASN A 130 -4.66 11.48 -1.19
N GLY A 131 -3.52 11.02 -1.69
CA GLY A 131 -3.04 9.66 -1.48
C GLY A 131 -1.56 9.58 -1.14
N VAL A 132 -1.13 8.39 -0.72
CA VAL A 132 0.27 8.06 -0.39
C VAL A 132 0.79 6.95 -1.30
N CYS A 133 2.09 6.96 -1.62
CA CYS A 133 2.72 5.97 -2.50
C CYS A 133 2.82 4.56 -1.89
N GLU A 134 3.14 3.57 -2.72
CA GLU A 134 3.26 2.15 -2.40
C GLU A 134 4.15 1.88 -1.20
N ILE A 135 5.31 2.53 -1.10
CA ILE A 135 6.21 2.36 0.03
C ILE A 135 5.50 2.75 1.35
N GLN A 136 4.78 3.86 1.36
CA GLN A 136 4.14 4.38 2.57
C GLN A 136 3.00 3.48 3.06
N TRP A 137 2.11 3.07 2.17
CA TRP A 137 0.95 2.25 2.57
C TRP A 137 1.27 0.76 2.70
N THR A 138 2.46 0.32 2.30
CA THR A 138 2.99 -1.02 2.59
C THR A 138 4.02 -0.97 3.72
N LEU A 139 5.30 -0.80 3.41
CA LEU A 139 6.40 -0.86 4.37
C LEU A 139 6.34 0.22 5.44
N GLY A 140 5.81 1.40 5.12
CA GLY A 140 5.61 2.51 6.07
C GLY A 140 4.38 2.36 6.98
N ALA A 141 3.55 1.35 6.77
CA ALA A 141 2.34 1.11 7.57
C ALA A 141 2.34 -0.26 8.27
N LEU A 142 3.25 -1.17 7.89
CA LEU A 142 3.33 -2.52 8.45
C LEU A 142 4.41 -2.59 9.52
N PRO A 143 4.14 -3.27 10.66
CA PRO A 143 5.10 -3.41 11.74
C PRO A 143 6.28 -4.28 11.31
N CYS A 144 7.43 -4.05 11.95
CA CYS A 144 8.67 -4.80 11.82
C CYS A 144 8.95 -5.57 13.11
N PRO A 145 8.34 -6.75 13.31
CA PRO A 145 8.38 -7.45 14.58
C PRO A 145 9.82 -7.82 14.94
N SER A 146 10.25 -7.52 16.15
CA SER A 146 11.54 -7.96 16.68
C SER A 146 11.58 -9.49 16.90
N ALA A 147 10.43 -10.09 17.25
CA ALA A 147 10.30 -11.53 17.45
C ALA A 147 9.24 -12.16 16.50
N PRO A 148 9.45 -12.16 15.17
CA PRO A 148 8.40 -12.50 14.19
C PRO A 148 7.85 -13.92 14.35
N TYR A 149 8.70 -14.90 14.71
CA TYR A 149 8.28 -16.30 14.91
C TYR A 149 7.44 -16.52 16.18
N SER A 150 7.36 -15.54 17.06
CA SER A 150 6.54 -15.64 18.26
C SER A 150 5.07 -15.31 18.02
N TRP A 151 4.75 -14.73 16.85
CA TRP A 151 3.39 -14.34 16.49
C TRP A 151 2.63 -15.56 15.99
N THR A 152 1.59 -15.97 16.73
CA THR A 152 0.93 -17.28 16.50
C THR A 152 -0.44 -17.18 15.84
N GLY A 153 -1.02 -15.98 15.74
CA GLY A 153 -2.36 -15.76 15.17
C GLY A 153 -3.51 -16.34 15.97
N LYS A 154 -3.32 -16.59 17.28
CA LYS A 154 -4.38 -17.03 18.20
C LYS A 154 -5.21 -15.84 18.65
N TRP A 155 -6.42 -15.74 18.12
CA TRP A 155 -7.39 -14.73 18.50
C TRP A 155 -8.32 -15.25 19.59
N VAL A 156 -8.59 -14.41 20.59
CA VAL A 156 -9.50 -14.67 21.70
C VAL A 156 -10.51 -13.54 21.82
N ASP A 157 -11.75 -13.90 22.18
CA ASP A 157 -12.78 -12.92 22.48
C ASP A 157 -12.71 -12.53 23.95
N LEU A 158 -12.47 -11.26 24.19
CA LEU A 158 -12.29 -10.68 25.51
C LEU A 158 -13.34 -9.59 25.74
N ASN A 159 -13.87 -9.53 26.96
CA ASN A 159 -14.75 -8.45 27.40
C ASN A 159 -14.11 -7.59 28.49
N GLN A 160 -12.81 -7.77 28.72
CA GLN A 160 -12.03 -7.03 29.70
C GLN A 160 -10.53 -7.09 29.36
N ASP A 161 -9.79 -6.10 29.85
CA ASP A 161 -8.32 -6.09 29.92
C ASP A 161 -7.85 -5.83 31.36
N TRP A 162 -6.57 -5.52 31.52
CA TRP A 162 -5.97 -5.12 32.79
C TRP A 162 -6.51 -3.79 33.35
N ALA A 163 -7.12 -2.94 32.52
CA ALA A 163 -7.72 -1.67 32.91
C ALA A 163 -9.19 -1.79 33.31
N GLY A 164 -9.89 -2.86 32.88
CA GLY A 164 -11.22 -3.20 33.38
C GLY A 164 -12.13 -3.85 32.33
N LYS A 165 -13.43 -3.92 32.63
CA LYS A 165 -14.44 -4.47 31.73
C LYS A 165 -14.86 -3.46 30.66
N TRP A 166 -15.06 -3.94 29.44
CA TRP A 166 -15.62 -3.15 28.35
C TRP A 166 -17.12 -3.41 28.19
N SER A 167 -17.82 -2.44 27.60
CA SER A 167 -19.24 -2.57 27.26
C SER A 167 -19.51 -3.53 26.09
N LYS A 168 -18.48 -3.84 25.28
CA LYS A 168 -18.57 -4.71 24.10
C LYS A 168 -17.40 -5.70 24.08
N THR A 169 -17.69 -6.94 23.73
CA THR A 169 -16.67 -7.96 23.47
C THR A 169 -15.79 -7.54 22.29
N ARG A 170 -14.49 -7.75 22.41
CA ARG A 170 -13.48 -7.46 21.40
C ARG A 170 -12.69 -8.72 21.11
N THR A 171 -12.41 -8.98 19.83
CA THR A 171 -11.50 -10.06 19.43
C THR A 171 -10.08 -9.53 19.39
N MET A 172 -9.18 -10.12 20.18
CA MET A 172 -7.79 -9.67 20.32
C MET A 172 -6.82 -10.84 20.18
N ALA A 173 -5.57 -10.54 19.84
CA ALA A 173 -4.49 -11.51 19.82
C ALA A 173 -3.24 -10.86 20.41
N ASP A 174 -2.53 -11.61 21.23
CA ASP A 174 -1.28 -11.15 21.83
C ASP A 174 -0.12 -11.27 20.85
N ILE A 175 0.75 -10.28 20.86
CA ILE A 175 2.03 -10.29 20.16
C ILE A 175 3.16 -10.16 21.18
N LYS A 176 4.30 -10.77 20.91
CA LYS A 176 5.50 -10.56 21.73
C LYS A 176 6.41 -9.55 21.07
N VAL A 177 6.94 -8.67 21.90
CA VAL A 177 7.90 -7.61 21.60
C VAL A 177 9.17 -7.94 22.38
N ALA A 178 10.32 -7.88 21.74
CA ALA A 178 11.59 -8.16 22.40
C ALA A 178 12.07 -6.95 23.21
N GLU A 179 12.34 -7.16 24.50
CA GLU A 179 12.91 -6.12 25.38
C GLU A 179 14.44 -6.00 25.22
N VAL A 180 15.12 -7.13 25.01
CA VAL A 180 16.59 -7.20 24.88
C VAL A 180 16.96 -7.58 23.44
N ALA A 181 18.02 -6.95 22.92
CA ALA A 181 18.50 -7.08 21.54
C ALA A 181 19.00 -8.49 21.18
N ASP A 182 19.64 -9.14 22.15
CA ASP A 182 20.42 -10.34 21.93
C ASP A 182 19.50 -11.51 21.55
N GLY A 183 19.71 -12.02 20.34
CA GLY A 183 18.92 -13.12 19.76
C GLY A 183 18.02 -12.73 18.59
N PHE A 184 17.76 -11.44 18.37
CA PHE A 184 16.87 -10.95 17.30
C PHE A 184 17.58 -10.10 16.24
N THR A 185 18.90 -9.94 16.37
CA THR A 185 19.72 -9.19 15.42
C THR A 185 19.97 -9.99 14.15
N LEU A 186 19.74 -9.36 13.00
CA LEU A 186 20.07 -9.92 11.69
C LEU A 186 21.42 -9.36 11.23
N SER A 187 22.27 -10.22 10.67
CA SER A 187 23.58 -9.85 10.14
C SER A 187 23.86 -10.60 8.84
N GLY A 188 24.47 -9.93 7.88
CA GLY A 188 24.84 -10.47 6.57
C GLY A 188 25.01 -9.40 5.51
N ALA A 189 25.04 -9.81 4.24
CA ALA A 189 25.03 -8.89 3.10
C ALA A 189 23.74 -8.04 3.12
N ALA A 190 23.85 -6.73 2.86
CA ALA A 190 22.80 -5.74 3.07
C ALA A 190 21.51 -6.07 2.33
N ASP A 191 21.59 -6.31 1.01
CA ASP A 191 20.49 -6.72 0.14
C ASP A 191 19.69 -7.93 0.69
N THR A 192 20.39 -9.02 1.04
CA THR A 192 19.75 -10.23 1.56
C THR A 192 19.22 -10.05 2.99
N THR A 193 19.91 -9.26 3.82
CA THR A 193 19.52 -9.00 5.20
C THR A 193 18.25 -8.16 5.27
N ILE A 194 18.16 -7.12 4.45
CA ILE A 194 16.94 -6.31 4.28
C ILE A 194 15.80 -7.17 3.73
N GLY A 195 16.06 -7.97 2.69
CA GLY A 195 15.05 -8.86 2.12
C GLY A 195 14.53 -9.90 3.11
N LYS A 196 15.41 -10.45 3.95
CA LYS A 196 15.06 -11.37 5.02
C LYS A 196 14.20 -10.69 6.09
N LEU A 197 14.56 -9.49 6.55
CA LEU A 197 13.78 -8.73 7.52
C LEU A 197 12.35 -8.46 7.02
N ILE A 198 12.22 -7.95 5.80
CA ILE A 198 10.91 -7.68 5.18
C ILE A 198 10.09 -8.97 5.08
N SER A 199 10.69 -10.04 4.56
CA SER A 199 10.00 -11.33 4.37
C SER A 199 9.53 -11.93 5.70
N GLN A 200 10.38 -11.90 6.74
CA GLN A 200 10.02 -12.39 8.08
C GLN A 200 8.89 -11.58 8.72
N SER A 201 8.93 -10.25 8.55
CA SER A 201 7.89 -9.35 9.07
C SER A 201 6.53 -9.62 8.39
N LEU A 202 6.51 -9.71 7.06
CA LEU A 202 5.30 -10.03 6.31
C LEU A 202 4.77 -11.42 6.64
N GLN A 203 5.64 -12.41 6.85
CA GLN A 203 5.23 -13.76 7.26
C GLN A 203 4.57 -13.76 8.65
N ALA A 204 5.11 -13.00 9.61
CA ALA A 204 4.52 -12.86 10.93
C ALA A 204 3.11 -12.25 10.85
N ILE A 205 2.95 -11.18 10.07
CA ILE A 205 1.64 -10.54 9.87
C ILE A 205 0.66 -11.49 9.17
N ASN A 206 1.09 -12.18 8.11
CA ASN A 206 0.27 -13.19 7.44
C ASN A 206 -0.14 -14.33 8.36
N THR A 207 0.70 -14.71 9.32
CA THR A 207 0.35 -15.72 10.33
C THR A 207 -0.79 -15.23 11.22
N MET A 208 -0.79 -13.94 11.59
CA MET A 208 -1.86 -13.32 12.37
C MET A 208 -3.18 -13.22 11.58
N LEU A 209 -3.09 -12.95 10.27
CA LEU A 209 -4.26 -12.78 9.38
C LEU A 209 -4.86 -14.12 8.92
N LYS A 210 -4.03 -15.17 8.78
CA LYS A 210 -4.44 -16.48 8.25
C LYS A 210 -5.59 -17.11 9.06
N SER A 211 -5.58 -16.96 10.38
CA SER A 211 -6.64 -17.45 11.27
C SER A 211 -7.99 -16.72 11.08
N LYS A 212 -8.00 -15.61 10.35
CA LYS A 212 -9.20 -14.88 9.92
C LYS A 212 -9.52 -15.08 8.43
N GLY A 213 -8.83 -16.00 7.75
CA GLY A 213 -9.02 -16.26 6.32
C GLY A 213 -8.56 -15.09 5.44
N ARG A 214 -7.60 -14.28 5.91
CA ARG A 214 -7.05 -13.11 5.20
C ARG A 214 -5.55 -13.28 4.97
N SER A 215 -5.03 -12.61 3.96
CA SER A 215 -3.59 -12.47 3.67
C SER A 215 -3.28 -11.07 3.19
N LEU A 216 -2.05 -10.61 3.40
CA LEU A 216 -1.54 -9.40 2.77
C LEU A 216 -1.37 -9.64 1.26
N PRO A 217 -1.87 -8.74 0.40
CA PRO A 217 -1.59 -8.78 -1.03
C PRO A 217 -0.21 -8.19 -1.31
N ILE A 218 0.83 -8.75 -0.68
CA ILE A 218 2.22 -8.30 -0.79
C ILE A 218 3.14 -9.52 -0.91
N ALA A 219 4.03 -9.51 -1.90
CA ALA A 219 5.07 -10.50 -2.09
C ALA A 219 6.46 -9.84 -2.18
N VAL A 220 7.47 -10.55 -1.71
CA VAL A 220 8.87 -10.13 -1.83
C VAL A 220 9.51 -10.94 -2.96
N LYS A 221 10.08 -10.25 -3.95
CA LYS A 221 10.84 -10.90 -5.01
C LYS A 221 12.09 -11.57 -4.42
N PRO A 222 12.41 -12.83 -4.77
CA PRO A 222 13.61 -13.49 -4.28
C PRO A 222 14.87 -12.67 -4.58
N VAL A 223 15.67 -12.42 -3.53
CA VAL A 223 16.91 -11.65 -3.62
C VAL A 223 18.07 -12.61 -3.86
N THR A 224 18.83 -12.38 -4.93
CA THR A 224 20.13 -13.04 -5.13
C THR A 224 21.21 -12.08 -4.63
N SER A 225 22.00 -12.52 -3.65
CA SER A 225 23.04 -11.67 -3.05
C SER A 225 24.04 -11.19 -4.09
N ASN A 226 24.27 -9.89 -4.13
CA ASN A 226 25.39 -9.33 -4.88
C ASN A 226 26.69 -9.53 -4.07
N PRO A 227 27.76 -10.12 -4.64
CA PRO A 227 29.05 -10.28 -3.96
C PRO A 227 29.67 -8.96 -3.43
N THR A 228 29.29 -7.80 -3.99
CA THR A 228 29.77 -6.48 -3.56
C THR A 228 28.91 -5.85 -2.47
N SER A 229 27.79 -6.49 -2.08
CA SER A 229 26.87 -5.99 -1.06
C SER A 229 27.60 -5.88 0.29
N PRO A 230 27.59 -4.70 0.93
CA PRO A 230 28.29 -4.49 2.20
C PRO A 230 27.63 -5.31 3.32
N GLN A 231 28.39 -5.56 4.38
CA GLN A 231 27.83 -6.20 5.58
C GLN A 231 26.97 -5.20 6.35
N LEU A 232 25.78 -5.63 6.75
CA LEU A 232 24.81 -4.85 7.49
C LEU A 232 24.35 -5.64 8.72
N VAL A 233 24.16 -4.92 9.82
CA VAL A 233 23.55 -5.46 11.03
C VAL A 233 22.27 -4.68 11.31
N ILE A 234 21.14 -5.36 11.38
CA ILE A 234 19.83 -4.76 11.65
C ILE A 234 19.28 -5.33 12.95
N ARG A 235 18.89 -4.43 13.86
CA ARG A 235 18.15 -4.77 15.07
C ARG A 235 16.73 -4.20 14.96
N PRO A 236 15.72 -5.03 14.68
CA PRO A 236 14.34 -4.56 14.63
C PRO A 236 13.87 -4.06 16.00
N THR A 237 13.15 -2.93 16.03
CA THR A 237 12.64 -2.29 17.25
C THR A 237 11.11 -2.20 17.31
N ASP A 238 10.41 -3.05 16.55
CA ASP A 238 8.94 -3.11 16.47
C ASP A 238 8.28 -1.85 15.90
N ARG A 239 9.06 -0.97 15.24
CA ARG A 239 8.55 0.16 14.45
C ARG A 239 8.04 -0.31 13.08
N PHE A 240 7.72 0.63 12.18
CA PHE A 240 7.37 0.27 10.81
C PHE A 240 8.58 -0.26 10.04
N ILE A 241 8.35 -1.20 9.12
CA ILE A 241 9.42 -1.83 8.33
C ILE A 241 10.26 -0.77 7.62
N TRP A 242 9.63 0.24 7.04
CA TRP A 242 10.35 1.30 6.33
C TRP A 242 11.26 2.13 7.24
N ASP A 243 10.80 2.46 8.45
CA ASP A 243 11.57 3.25 9.42
C ASP A 243 12.83 2.50 9.88
N GLU A 244 12.78 1.17 9.92
CA GLU A 244 13.90 0.32 10.32
C GLU A 244 14.95 0.16 9.22
N ILE A 245 14.55 0.22 7.95
CA ILE A 245 15.44 -0.14 6.82
C ILE A 245 15.88 1.03 5.95
N SER A 246 15.13 2.14 5.92
CA SER A 246 15.31 3.18 4.90
C SER A 246 16.73 3.77 4.90
N ASP A 247 17.19 4.28 6.05
CA ASP A 247 18.53 4.86 6.21
C ASP A 247 19.64 3.83 6.00
N LEU A 248 19.43 2.59 6.48
CA LEU A 248 20.38 1.50 6.35
C LEU A 248 20.53 1.04 4.89
N ALA A 249 19.42 0.96 4.17
CA ALA A 249 19.37 0.61 2.76
C ALA A 249 20.10 1.68 1.93
N LEU A 250 19.80 2.96 2.19
CA LEU A 250 20.46 4.07 1.51
C LEU A 250 21.98 4.08 1.77
N ALA A 251 22.40 3.92 3.02
CA ALA A 251 23.82 3.87 3.39
C ALA A 251 24.57 2.67 2.78
N ALA A 252 23.87 1.55 2.57
CA ALA A 252 24.42 0.34 1.96
C ALA A 252 24.34 0.33 0.42
N GLY A 253 23.77 1.36 -0.21
CA GLY A 253 23.53 1.37 -1.66
C GLY A 253 22.48 0.35 -2.11
N VAL A 254 21.54 -0.02 -1.24
CA VAL A 254 20.43 -0.92 -1.55
C VAL A 254 19.20 -0.11 -1.89
N THR A 255 18.65 -0.34 -3.08
CA THR A 255 17.35 0.21 -3.47
C THR A 255 16.24 -0.80 -3.18
N VAL A 256 15.21 -0.34 -2.48
CA VAL A 256 13.94 -1.03 -2.23
C VAL A 256 12.83 -0.34 -3.01
N LYS A 257 12.10 -1.09 -3.83
CA LYS A 257 10.95 -0.60 -4.61
C LYS A 257 9.72 -1.42 -4.29
N CYS A 258 8.59 -0.75 -4.10
CA CYS A 258 7.27 -1.38 -4.04
C CYS A 258 6.56 -1.07 -5.35
N LYS A 259 6.05 -2.09 -6.06
CA LYS A 259 5.32 -1.93 -7.33
C LYS A 259 4.07 -2.77 -7.32
N THR A 260 2.94 -2.19 -7.71
CA THR A 260 1.72 -2.96 -7.95
C THR A 260 1.84 -3.73 -9.26
N TRP A 261 1.65 -5.05 -9.17
CA TRP A 261 1.63 -5.99 -10.27
C TRP A 261 0.20 -6.45 -10.53
N TRP A 262 -0.17 -6.51 -11.81
CA TRP A 262 -1.45 -7.06 -12.27
C TRP A 262 -1.23 -8.32 -13.12
N PRO A 263 -2.22 -9.23 -13.19
CA PRO A 263 -2.12 -10.48 -13.97
C PRO A 263 -1.70 -10.34 -15.44
N SER A 264 -1.93 -9.18 -16.06
CA SER A 264 -1.50 -8.90 -17.44
C SER A 264 -0.04 -8.43 -17.57
N ASP A 265 0.62 -8.13 -16.46
CA ASP A 265 1.98 -7.60 -16.45
C ASP A 265 3.01 -8.72 -16.64
N PRO A 266 4.25 -8.39 -17.04
CA PRO A 266 5.30 -9.40 -17.17
C PRO A 266 5.48 -10.23 -15.89
N PRO A 267 5.75 -11.54 -16.00
CA PRO A 267 5.93 -12.40 -14.84
C PRO A 267 7.14 -11.96 -14.02
N VAL A 268 7.01 -11.99 -12.70
CA VAL A 268 8.11 -11.68 -11.79
C VAL A 268 8.92 -12.95 -11.54
N PRO A 269 10.24 -12.97 -11.86
CA PRO A 269 11.05 -14.15 -11.66
C PRO A 269 11.01 -14.66 -10.21
N GLY A 270 10.74 -15.95 -10.04
CA GLY A 270 10.69 -16.61 -8.73
C GLY A 270 9.36 -16.48 -7.98
N LEU A 271 8.33 -15.86 -8.57
CA LEU A 271 6.98 -15.77 -8.01
C LEU A 271 5.93 -16.32 -8.99
N ASP A 272 4.95 -17.07 -8.46
CA ASP A 272 3.73 -17.47 -9.20
C ASP A 272 2.57 -16.58 -8.74
N LEU A 273 2.28 -15.54 -9.52
CA LEU A 273 1.30 -14.50 -9.19
C LEU A 273 0.05 -14.66 -10.05
N LYS A 274 -1.14 -14.57 -9.44
CA LYS A 274 -2.44 -14.80 -10.10
C LYS A 274 -3.46 -13.68 -9.89
N GLU A 275 -3.26 -12.89 -8.85
CA GLU A 275 -4.12 -11.81 -8.42
C GLU A 275 -3.29 -10.52 -8.29
N PRO A 276 -3.92 -9.34 -8.36
CA PRO A 276 -3.24 -8.08 -8.08
C PRO A 276 -2.48 -8.12 -6.75
N ILE A 277 -1.22 -7.70 -6.78
CA ILE A 277 -0.34 -7.80 -5.61
C ILE A 277 0.72 -6.70 -5.65
N VAL A 278 1.18 -6.25 -4.48
CA VAL A 278 2.39 -5.43 -4.40
C VAL A 278 3.60 -6.33 -4.38
N VAL A 279 4.52 -6.10 -5.31
CA VAL A 279 5.81 -6.77 -5.36
C VAL A 279 6.87 -5.83 -4.79
N ILE A 280 7.62 -6.34 -3.81
CA ILE A 280 8.77 -5.66 -3.24
C ILE A 280 10.03 -6.16 -3.96
N GLU A 281 10.73 -5.27 -4.64
CA GLU A 281 11.99 -5.52 -5.31
C GLU A 281 13.14 -4.89 -4.52
N ILE A 282 14.22 -5.65 -4.32
CA ILE A 282 15.40 -5.22 -3.58
C ILE A 282 16.60 -5.43 -4.50
N THR A 283 17.35 -4.37 -4.75
CA THR A 283 18.47 -4.36 -5.70
C THR A 283 19.66 -3.62 -5.11
N GLN A 284 20.82 -4.27 -5.08
CA GLN A 284 22.10 -3.61 -4.80
C GLN A 284 22.49 -2.73 -5.99
N GLU A 285 22.87 -1.48 -5.70
CA GLU A 285 23.46 -0.58 -6.69
C GLU A 285 24.95 -0.91 -6.87
N GLU A 286 25.42 -0.79 -8.11
CA GLU A 286 26.84 -0.89 -8.47
C GLU A 286 27.64 0.32 -8.01
#